data_AF-A0A7S2I4Q3-F1
#
_entry.id   AF-A0A7S2I4Q3-F1
#
_cell.length_a   1.000
_cell.length_b   1.000
_cell.length_c   1.000
_cell.angle_alpha   90.00
_cell.angle_beta   90.00
_cell.angle_gamma   90.00
#
_symmetry.space_group_name_H-M   'P 1'
#
loop_
_entity.id
_entity.type
_entity.pdbx_description
1 polymer ?
#
loop_
_entity_poly.entity_id
_entity_poly.type
_entity_poly.pdbx_seq_one_letter_code
_entity_poly.pdbx_strand_id
1 'polypeptide(L)'
;DVVEGKLLKALDLCQHAAGKVAAYSVMHYVPQAVGKAFGPLSLGALLHFCRGLDQALADASGTVVVLTTPKGDQAYRMNAAVMLGGYLTVKHDWTPVQLAEKLATEATAKFICAWSRIEIPERERAMTVKDCWGGLALAVRHQWLEESTARDDRKLEAAVARYNLRAICYDATWIIPGMIMVTSDPTTVVYDPNPATCKAMFPSSWNGGQGCNNADSLISPAK
;
A
#
# COMPACT_ATOMS: atom_id res chain seq x y z
N ASP A 1 22.27 -15.22 -25.45
CA ASP A 1 22.86 -15.92 -24.30
C ASP A 1 21.80 -16.19 -23.25
N VAL A 2 21.53 -17.46 -22.97
CA VAL A 2 20.68 -17.85 -21.85
C VAL A 2 21.55 -17.70 -20.61
N VAL A 3 21.36 -16.62 -19.86
CA VAL A 3 22.02 -16.47 -18.57
C VAL A 3 21.46 -17.54 -17.65
N GLU A 4 22.28 -18.53 -17.33
CA GLU A 4 21.95 -19.54 -16.33
C GLU A 4 21.82 -18.82 -14.98
N GLY A 5 20.58 -18.72 -14.49
CA GLY A 5 20.26 -17.86 -13.36
C GLY A 5 19.07 -18.38 -12.57
N LYS A 6 19.06 -18.05 -11.27
CA LYS A 6 17.95 -18.36 -10.37
C LYS A 6 16.76 -17.48 -10.76
N LEU A 7 15.74 -18.09 -11.35
CA LEU A 7 14.51 -17.40 -11.71
C LEU A 7 13.64 -17.17 -10.48
N LEU A 8 13.27 -15.92 -10.22
CA LEU A 8 12.38 -15.55 -9.13
C LEU A 8 11.22 -14.73 -9.67
N LYS A 9 10.00 -15.02 -9.22
CA LYS A 9 8.86 -14.14 -9.49
C LYS A 9 9.00 -12.90 -8.60
N ALA A 10 9.04 -11.73 -9.21
CA ALA A 10 9.44 -10.51 -8.50
C ALA A 10 8.60 -10.22 -7.25
N LEU A 11 7.26 -10.33 -7.37
CA LEU A 11 6.37 -10.01 -6.25
C LEU A 11 6.27 -11.13 -5.20
N ASP A 12 6.81 -12.31 -5.46
CA ASP A 12 6.89 -13.36 -4.43
C ASP A 12 7.87 -12.94 -3.31
N LEU A 13 8.80 -12.03 -3.60
CA LEU A 13 9.69 -11.44 -2.60
C LEU A 13 8.96 -10.50 -1.63
N CYS A 14 7.74 -10.06 -1.96
CA CYS A 14 6.92 -9.22 -1.09
C CYS A 14 6.15 -10.02 -0.03
N GLN A 15 6.30 -11.36 0.01
CA GLN A 15 5.57 -12.22 0.93
C GLN A 15 5.94 -11.92 2.39
N HIS A 16 4.92 -11.81 3.24
CA HIS A 16 5.08 -11.88 4.70
C HIS A 16 5.11 -13.36 5.12
N ALA A 17 5.56 -13.66 6.35
CA ALA A 17 5.63 -14.98 7.00
C ALA A 17 4.38 -15.90 6.86
N ALA A 18 3.22 -15.38 6.43
CA ALA A 18 2.03 -16.17 6.13
C ALA A 18 2.00 -16.73 4.68
N GLY A 19 3.06 -16.56 3.89
CA GLY A 19 3.18 -17.12 2.53
C GLY A 19 2.28 -16.46 1.48
N LYS A 20 1.58 -15.38 1.82
CA LYS A 20 0.69 -14.66 0.90
C LYS A 20 1.47 -13.59 0.13
N VAL A 21 1.44 -13.67 -1.20
CA VAL A 21 2.02 -12.65 -2.09
C VAL A 21 1.33 -11.31 -1.83
N ALA A 22 2.11 -10.24 -1.71
CA ALA A 22 1.55 -8.91 -1.51
C ALA A 22 0.66 -8.55 -2.70
N ALA A 23 -0.58 -8.16 -2.38
CA ALA A 23 -1.54 -7.67 -3.34
C ALA A 23 -1.94 -6.25 -2.96
N TYR A 24 -2.28 -5.44 -3.95
CA TYR A 24 -2.85 -4.13 -3.69
C TYR A 24 -4.17 -4.29 -2.93
N SER A 25 -4.21 -3.69 -1.75
CA SER A 25 -5.36 -3.66 -0.88
C SER A 25 -5.28 -2.40 -0.04
N VAL A 26 -6.44 -1.85 0.28
CA VAL A 26 -6.56 -0.75 1.24
C VAL A 26 -7.28 -1.31 2.45
N MET A 27 -6.64 -1.19 3.61
CA MET A 27 -7.16 -1.71 4.86
C MET A 27 -8.53 -1.08 5.18
N HIS A 28 -9.45 -1.86 5.76
CA HIS A 28 -10.85 -1.49 6.03
C HIS A 28 -11.77 -1.36 4.82
N TYR A 29 -11.23 -1.38 3.61
CA TYR A 29 -12.03 -1.27 2.38
C TYR A 29 -12.08 -2.59 1.62
N VAL A 30 -13.28 -2.96 1.18
CA VAL A 30 -13.47 -4.11 0.30
C VAL A 30 -12.86 -3.82 -1.08
N PRO A 31 -12.42 -4.84 -1.85
CA PRO A 31 -11.84 -4.64 -3.18
C PRO A 31 -12.72 -3.82 -4.14
N GLN A 32 -14.04 -3.90 -3.99
CA GLN A 32 -15.00 -3.13 -4.79
C GLN A 32 -14.91 -1.63 -4.52
N ALA A 33 -14.59 -1.22 -3.28
CA ALA A 33 -14.51 0.18 -2.89
C ALA A 33 -13.28 0.88 -3.48
N VAL A 34 -12.15 0.17 -3.59
CA VAL A 34 -10.90 0.73 -4.15
C VAL A 34 -10.94 0.87 -5.69
N GLY A 35 -11.99 0.35 -6.33
CA GLY A 35 -12.21 0.41 -7.76
C GLY A 35 -11.30 -0.53 -8.53
N LYS A 36 -10.74 -0.05 -9.65
CA LYS A 36 -9.86 -0.82 -10.55
C LYS A 36 -8.37 -0.69 -10.21
N ALA A 37 -8.03 -0.02 -9.09
CA ALA A 37 -6.64 0.18 -8.71
C ALA A 37 -5.95 -1.14 -8.35
N PHE A 38 -4.71 -1.30 -8.81
CA PHE A 38 -3.89 -2.49 -8.61
C PHE A 38 -2.52 -2.18 -8.01
N GLY A 39 -2.23 -0.93 -7.70
CA GLY A 39 -0.93 -0.48 -7.23
C GLY A 39 -0.83 1.05 -7.12
N PRO A 40 0.34 1.57 -6.71
CA PRO A 40 1.52 0.80 -6.30
C PRO A 40 1.30 0.03 -5.00
N LEU A 41 2.08 -1.03 -4.76
CA LEU A 41 2.04 -1.76 -3.48
C LEU A 41 2.53 -0.89 -2.32
N SER A 42 2.15 -1.27 -1.10
CA SER A 42 2.45 -0.49 0.12
C SER A 42 3.95 -0.43 0.45
N LEU A 43 4.34 0.54 1.28
CA LEU A 43 5.69 0.61 1.84
C LEU A 43 6.08 -0.68 2.57
N GLY A 44 5.14 -1.33 3.28
CA GLY A 44 5.38 -2.63 3.91
C GLY A 44 5.76 -3.71 2.91
N ALA A 45 5.09 -3.77 1.75
CA ALA A 45 5.44 -4.70 0.68
C ALA A 45 6.85 -4.41 0.11
N LEU A 46 7.21 -3.14 -0.08
CA LEU A 46 8.56 -2.74 -0.51
C LEU A 46 9.62 -3.19 0.50
N LEU A 47 9.36 -3.01 1.79
CA LEU A 47 10.30 -3.40 2.84
C LEU A 47 10.49 -4.93 2.87
N HIS A 48 9.42 -5.72 2.73
CA HIS A 48 9.54 -7.17 2.56
C HIS A 48 10.28 -7.55 1.28
N PHE A 49 10.00 -6.88 0.16
CA PHE A 49 10.71 -7.09 -1.10
C PHE A 49 12.22 -6.87 -0.93
N CYS A 50 12.62 -5.81 -0.22
CA CYS A 50 14.03 -5.52 0.03
C CYS A 50 14.72 -6.67 0.78
N ARG A 51 14.11 -7.15 1.86
CA ARG A 51 14.62 -8.30 2.63
C ARG A 51 14.66 -9.57 1.78
N GLY A 52 13.57 -9.86 1.06
CA GLY A 52 13.45 -11.05 0.23
C GLY A 52 14.51 -11.08 -0.87
N LEU A 53 14.79 -9.93 -1.50
CA LEU A 53 15.82 -9.82 -2.52
C LEU A 53 17.23 -9.93 -1.93
N ASP A 54 17.51 -9.29 -0.79
CA ASP A 54 18.81 -9.43 -0.10
C ASP A 54 19.09 -10.89 0.26
N GLN A 55 18.09 -11.60 0.82
CA GLN A 55 18.21 -13.04 1.11
C GLN A 55 18.44 -13.85 -0.17
N ALA A 56 17.67 -13.59 -1.22
CA ALA A 56 17.80 -14.31 -2.48
C ALA A 56 19.17 -14.13 -3.13
N LEU A 57 19.75 -12.93 -3.04
CA LEU A 57 21.09 -12.61 -3.52
C LEU A 57 22.17 -13.29 -2.68
N ALA A 58 22.02 -13.31 -1.34
CA ALA A 58 22.92 -14.03 -0.45
C ALA A 58 22.92 -15.54 -0.73
N ASP A 59 21.74 -16.14 -0.91
CA ASP A 59 21.58 -17.57 -1.20
C ASP A 59 22.15 -17.96 -2.56
N ALA A 60 22.10 -17.05 -3.54
CA ALA A 60 22.51 -17.34 -4.91
C ALA A 60 24.03 -17.57 -5.06
N SER A 61 24.84 -17.25 -4.04
CA SER A 61 26.27 -17.59 -3.96
C SER A 61 27.08 -17.26 -5.23
N GLY A 62 26.78 -16.11 -5.86
CA GLY A 62 27.44 -15.67 -7.11
C GLY A 62 26.71 -16.04 -8.41
N THR A 63 25.57 -16.72 -8.33
CA THR A 63 24.68 -16.98 -9.47
C THR A 63 23.84 -15.74 -9.78
N VAL A 64 23.56 -15.48 -11.05
CA VAL A 64 22.66 -14.38 -11.45
C VAL A 64 21.24 -14.68 -10.96
N VAL A 65 20.63 -13.70 -10.29
CA VAL A 65 19.20 -13.73 -9.96
C VAL A 65 18.42 -12.98 -11.04
N VAL A 66 17.45 -13.65 -11.65
CA VAL A 66 16.59 -13.07 -12.69
C VAL A 66 15.18 -12.89 -12.15
N LEU A 67 14.76 -11.64 -12.00
CA LEU A 67 13.39 -11.31 -11.63
C LEU A 67 12.48 -11.44 -12.84
N THR A 68 11.38 -12.16 -12.66
CA THR A 68 10.42 -12.49 -13.71
C THR A 68 9.04 -11.96 -13.37
N THR A 69 8.27 -11.66 -14.42
CA THR A 69 6.88 -11.23 -14.34
C THR A 69 6.04 -12.11 -15.25
N PRO A 70 4.78 -12.45 -14.89
CA PRO A 70 3.90 -13.20 -15.78
C PRO A 70 3.71 -12.50 -17.13
N LYS A 71 3.71 -13.29 -18.22
CA LYS A 71 3.54 -12.75 -19.57
C LYS A 71 2.16 -12.11 -19.72
N GLY A 72 2.12 -10.87 -20.20
CA GLY A 72 0.87 -10.11 -20.43
C GLY A 72 0.28 -9.47 -19.18
N ASP A 73 0.86 -9.67 -17.99
CA ASP A 73 0.37 -9.07 -16.75
C ASP A 73 1.06 -7.70 -16.50
N GLN A 74 0.45 -6.65 -17.06
CA GLN A 74 0.96 -5.29 -16.94
C GLN A 74 0.92 -4.79 -15.49
N ALA A 75 -0.10 -5.15 -14.71
CA ALA A 75 -0.24 -4.73 -13.32
C ALA A 75 0.89 -5.31 -12.46
N TYR A 76 1.19 -6.60 -12.64
CA TYR A 76 2.30 -7.26 -11.98
C TYR A 76 3.63 -6.62 -12.38
N ARG A 77 3.86 -6.39 -13.68
CA ARG A 77 5.10 -5.78 -14.18
C ARG A 77 5.34 -4.38 -13.63
N MET A 78 4.30 -3.55 -13.57
CA MET A 78 4.39 -2.20 -13.01
C MET A 78 4.71 -2.21 -11.52
N ASN A 79 4.02 -3.04 -10.73
CA ASN A 79 4.31 -3.18 -9.31
C ASN A 79 5.74 -3.73 -9.08
N ALA A 80 6.16 -4.74 -9.85
CA ALA A 80 7.52 -5.28 -9.78
C ALA A 80 8.58 -4.22 -10.08
N ALA A 81 8.35 -3.34 -11.05
CA ALA A 81 9.23 -2.22 -11.36
C ALA A 81 9.29 -1.18 -10.24
N VAL A 82 8.15 -0.88 -9.60
CA VAL A 82 8.13 -0.02 -8.40
C VAL A 82 8.93 -0.65 -7.27
N MET A 83 8.75 -1.95 -7.00
CA MET A 83 9.49 -2.65 -5.93
C MET A 83 11.00 -2.70 -6.20
N LEU A 84 11.41 -3.06 -7.43
CA LEU A 84 12.82 -3.10 -7.81
C LEU A 84 13.48 -1.72 -7.76
N GLY A 85 12.84 -0.71 -8.35
CA GLY A 85 13.37 0.66 -8.29
C GLY A 85 13.37 1.20 -6.86
N GLY A 86 12.41 0.80 -6.05
CA GLY A 86 12.38 1.13 -4.63
C GLY A 86 13.54 0.53 -3.85
N TYR A 87 13.83 -0.76 -4.08
CA TYR A 87 15.00 -1.43 -3.53
C TYR A 87 16.30 -0.71 -3.92
N LEU A 88 16.50 -0.42 -5.21
CA LEU A 88 17.69 0.25 -5.70
C LEU A 88 17.84 1.68 -5.16
N THR A 89 16.73 2.40 -4.99
CA THR A 89 16.73 3.76 -4.41
C THR A 89 17.12 3.72 -2.93
N VAL A 90 16.55 2.78 -2.17
CA VAL A 90 16.70 2.73 -0.71
C VAL A 90 18.00 2.07 -0.26
N LYS A 91 18.51 1.11 -1.03
CA LYS A 91 19.68 0.29 -0.65
C LYS A 91 20.95 0.64 -1.40
N HIS A 92 20.83 1.22 -2.60
CA HIS A 92 21.95 1.39 -3.54
C HIS A 92 22.07 2.82 -4.08
N ASP A 93 21.34 3.78 -3.50
CA ASP A 93 21.38 5.20 -3.86
C ASP A 93 21.07 5.52 -5.34
N TRP A 94 20.28 4.66 -5.99
CA TRP A 94 19.87 4.92 -7.37
C TRP A 94 18.89 6.09 -7.45
N THR A 95 19.13 6.97 -8.42
CA THR A 95 18.23 8.08 -8.71
C THR A 95 17.07 7.64 -9.62
N PRO A 96 15.91 8.33 -9.57
CA PRO A 96 14.82 8.09 -10.51
C PRO A 96 15.21 8.26 -11.99
N VAL A 97 16.25 9.05 -12.27
CA VAL A 97 16.79 9.23 -13.64
C VAL A 97 17.50 7.97 -14.11
N GLN A 98 18.43 7.44 -13.31
CA GLN A 98 19.14 6.19 -13.62
C GLN A 98 18.17 5.01 -13.77
N LEU A 99 17.15 4.94 -12.92
CA LEU A 99 16.10 3.92 -13.02
C LEU A 99 15.30 4.06 -14.32
N ALA A 100 14.89 5.27 -14.70
CA ALA A 100 14.15 5.52 -15.93
C ALA A 100 14.99 5.22 -17.19
N GLU A 101 16.31 5.37 -17.14
CA GLU A 101 17.19 4.96 -18.24
C GLU A 101 17.24 3.44 -18.40
N LYS A 102 17.25 2.68 -17.29
CA LYS A 102 17.30 1.21 -17.34
C LYS A 102 15.94 0.54 -17.54
N LEU A 103 14.87 1.17 -17.09
CA LEU A 103 13.50 0.66 -17.13
C LEU A 103 12.57 1.64 -17.85
N ALA A 104 12.98 2.11 -19.04
CA ALA A 104 12.31 3.19 -19.76
C ALA A 104 10.83 2.89 -20.08
N THR A 105 10.51 1.63 -20.40
CA THR A 105 9.13 1.22 -20.73
C THR A 105 8.23 1.29 -19.49
N GLU A 106 8.73 0.81 -18.36
CA GLU A 106 7.99 0.79 -17.10
C GLU A 106 7.89 2.18 -16.49
N ALA A 107 8.95 3.00 -16.60
CA ALA A 107 9.01 4.33 -16.02
C ALA A 107 7.84 5.22 -16.44
N THR A 108 7.38 5.12 -17.69
CA THR A 108 6.25 5.90 -18.23
C THR A 108 4.88 5.27 -17.99
N ALA A 109 4.83 4.03 -17.46
CA ALA A 109 3.57 3.36 -17.20
C ALA A 109 2.83 4.04 -16.05
N LYS A 110 1.52 4.24 -16.24
CA LYS A 110 0.67 5.01 -15.32
C LYS A 110 -0.32 4.13 -14.56
N PHE A 111 -0.41 4.34 -13.25
CA PHE A 111 -1.34 3.63 -12.38
C PHE A 111 -2.76 4.16 -12.51
N ILE A 112 -3.74 3.26 -12.35
CA ILE A 112 -5.15 3.65 -12.24
C ILE A 112 -5.33 4.40 -10.92
N CYS A 113 -6.06 5.51 -10.95
CA CYS A 113 -6.38 6.26 -9.74
C CYS A 113 -7.23 5.41 -8.78
N ALA A 114 -6.77 5.23 -7.55
CA ALA A 114 -7.57 4.66 -6.47
C ALA A 114 -8.90 5.40 -6.32
N TRP A 115 -9.94 4.68 -5.87
CA TRP A 115 -11.29 5.23 -5.63
C TRP A 115 -12.01 5.71 -6.88
N SER A 116 -11.48 5.35 -8.06
CA SER A 116 -12.17 5.61 -9.33
C SER A 116 -13.40 4.71 -9.42
N ARG A 117 -14.58 5.34 -9.53
CA ARG A 117 -15.87 4.64 -9.68
C ARG A 117 -15.85 3.77 -10.93
N ILE A 118 -16.30 2.51 -10.81
CA ILE A 118 -16.23 1.53 -11.91
C ILE A 118 -17.16 1.93 -13.05
N GLU A 119 -18.23 2.65 -12.72
CA GLU A 119 -19.34 3.06 -13.60
C GLU A 119 -19.02 4.34 -14.40
N ILE A 120 -17.99 5.08 -14.02
CA ILE A 120 -17.59 6.33 -14.69
C ILE A 120 -16.37 6.04 -15.59
N PRO A 121 -16.29 6.67 -16.78
CA PRO A 121 -15.08 6.58 -17.60
C PRO A 121 -13.82 6.90 -16.80
N GLU A 122 -12.77 6.14 -17.08
CA GLU A 122 -11.50 6.29 -16.38
C GLU A 122 -10.95 7.71 -16.58
N ARG A 123 -10.61 8.39 -15.49
CA ARG A 123 -9.96 9.69 -15.54
C ARG A 123 -8.53 9.55 -16.05
N GLU A 124 -7.96 10.66 -16.51
CA GLU A 124 -6.55 10.68 -16.88
C GLU A 124 -5.69 10.24 -15.70
N ARG A 125 -4.86 9.23 -15.93
CA ARG A 125 -3.91 8.75 -14.94
C ARG A 125 -2.80 9.79 -14.75
N ALA A 126 -2.60 10.21 -13.51
CA ALA A 126 -1.58 11.19 -13.17
C ALA A 126 -0.23 10.56 -12.79
N MET A 127 -0.25 9.48 -12.00
CA MET A 127 0.96 8.94 -11.37
C MET A 127 1.62 7.85 -12.21
N THR A 128 2.88 8.06 -12.56
CA THR A 128 3.74 7.09 -13.25
C THR A 128 4.54 6.23 -12.26
N VAL A 129 5.12 5.13 -12.74
CA VAL A 129 6.12 4.35 -11.99
C VAL A 129 7.33 5.21 -11.60
N LYS A 130 7.78 6.10 -12.49
CA LYS A 130 8.88 7.03 -12.19
C LYS A 130 8.55 7.98 -11.04
N ASP A 131 7.31 8.46 -10.96
CA ASP A 131 6.87 9.32 -9.86
C ASP A 131 6.92 8.59 -8.51
N CYS A 132 6.60 7.29 -8.49
CA CYS A 132 6.75 6.47 -7.28
C CYS A 132 8.21 6.41 -6.81
N TRP A 133 9.17 6.21 -7.73
CA TRP A 133 10.60 6.26 -7.39
C TRP A 133 11.02 7.66 -6.92
N GLY A 134 10.50 8.71 -7.56
CA GLY A 134 10.74 10.10 -7.16
C GLY A 134 10.29 10.41 -5.74
N GLY A 135 9.06 10.01 -5.40
CA GLY A 135 8.51 10.17 -4.04
C GLY A 135 9.35 9.42 -3.00
N LEU A 136 9.80 8.20 -3.32
CA LEU A 136 10.65 7.44 -2.42
C LEU A 136 12.05 8.05 -2.26
N ALA A 137 12.66 8.52 -3.35
CA ALA A 137 13.96 9.19 -3.30
C ALA A 137 13.90 10.47 -2.44
N LEU A 138 12.80 11.22 -2.51
CA LEU A 138 12.55 12.35 -1.62
C LEU A 138 12.39 11.91 -0.17
N ALA A 139 11.63 10.83 0.10
CA ALA A 139 11.45 10.31 1.45
C ALA A 139 12.78 9.87 2.09
N VAL A 140 13.67 9.23 1.33
CA VAL A 140 15.03 8.87 1.80
C VAL A 140 15.87 10.13 2.04
N ARG A 141 15.92 11.04 1.06
CA ARG A 141 16.71 12.29 1.14
C ARG A 141 16.32 13.15 2.35
N HIS A 142 15.04 13.21 2.67
CA HIS A 142 14.51 13.97 3.80
C HIS A 142 14.40 13.16 5.10
N GLN A 143 14.91 11.93 5.13
CA GLN A 143 14.89 11.03 6.28
C GLN A 143 13.47 10.72 6.80
N TRP A 144 12.45 10.83 5.94
CA TRP A 144 11.09 10.36 6.26
C TRP A 144 11.02 8.84 6.23
N LEU A 145 11.86 8.24 5.39
CA LEU A 145 12.22 6.82 5.48
C LEU A 145 13.69 6.76 5.86
N GLU A 146 13.97 6.43 7.12
CA GLU A 146 15.35 6.24 7.54
C GLU A 146 15.97 5.07 6.79
N GLU A 147 17.09 5.32 6.13
CA GLU A 147 17.86 4.29 5.42
C GLU A 147 18.25 3.13 6.33
N SER A 148 18.53 3.44 7.61
CA SER A 148 18.84 2.44 8.63
C SER A 148 17.70 1.45 8.86
N THR A 149 16.44 1.86 8.61
CA THR A 149 15.27 0.99 8.73
C THR A 149 15.23 -0.05 7.63
N ALA A 150 15.65 0.29 6.41
CA ALA A 150 15.66 -0.68 5.33
C ALA A 150 16.83 -1.66 5.45
N ARG A 151 17.96 -1.25 6.04
CA ARG A 151 19.18 -2.06 6.18
C ARG A 151 19.17 -3.00 7.40
N ASP A 152 18.31 -2.78 8.39
CA ASP A 152 18.21 -3.58 9.62
C ASP A 152 16.84 -4.26 9.71
N ASP A 153 16.83 -5.60 9.62
CA ASP A 153 15.60 -6.41 9.63
C ASP A 153 14.73 -6.19 10.86
N ARG A 154 15.32 -5.96 12.05
CA ARG A 154 14.54 -5.75 13.28
C ARG A 154 13.87 -4.37 13.26
N LYS A 155 14.58 -3.35 12.79
CA LYS A 155 14.01 -2.01 12.62
C LYS A 155 12.93 -2.02 11.54
N LEU A 156 13.16 -2.74 10.45
CA LEU A 156 12.20 -2.93 9.37
C LEU A 156 10.89 -3.52 9.89
N GLU A 157 10.95 -4.67 10.56
CA GLU A 157 9.77 -5.34 11.12
C GLU A 157 9.05 -4.44 12.13
N ALA A 158 9.79 -3.75 13.01
CA ALA A 158 9.20 -2.80 13.95
C ALA A 158 8.52 -1.62 13.25
N ALA A 159 9.11 -1.08 12.18
CA ALA A 159 8.54 0.01 11.40
C ALA A 159 7.26 -0.45 10.68
N VAL A 160 7.31 -1.58 9.98
CA VAL A 160 6.14 -2.18 9.29
C VAL A 160 5.02 -2.46 10.28
N ALA A 161 5.32 -3.06 11.44
CA ALA A 161 4.34 -3.31 12.49
C ALA A 161 3.68 -2.02 12.99
N ARG A 162 4.44 -0.93 13.17
CA ARG A 162 3.89 0.37 13.58
C ARG A 162 3.02 1.03 12.50
N TYR A 163 3.39 0.91 11.23
CA TYR A 163 2.55 1.38 10.13
C TYR A 163 1.24 0.58 10.06
N ASN A 164 1.34 -0.74 10.12
CA ASN A 164 0.17 -1.62 10.09
C ASN A 164 -0.73 -1.38 11.29
N LEU A 165 -0.20 -1.28 12.51
CA LEU A 165 -1.01 -1.04 13.70
C LEU A 165 -1.83 0.25 13.58
N ARG A 166 -1.23 1.33 13.06
CA ARG A 166 -1.94 2.60 12.85
C ARG A 166 -3.02 2.49 11.78
N ALA A 167 -2.72 1.84 10.66
CA ALA A 167 -3.72 1.57 9.64
C ALA A 167 -4.87 0.72 10.22
N ILE A 168 -4.57 -0.33 10.98
CA ILE A 168 -5.57 -1.25 11.55
C ILE A 168 -6.45 -0.55 12.57
N CYS A 169 -5.86 0.17 13.52
CA CYS A 169 -6.61 0.72 14.65
C CYS A 169 -7.29 2.05 14.34
N TYR A 170 -6.69 2.86 13.47
CA TYR A 170 -7.09 4.26 13.29
C TYR A 170 -7.33 4.64 11.83
N ASP A 171 -7.16 3.70 10.89
CA ASP A 171 -7.18 4.00 9.45
C ASP A 171 -6.31 5.23 9.11
N ALA A 172 -5.11 5.22 9.71
CA ALA A 172 -4.18 6.33 9.68
C ALA A 172 -2.79 5.88 9.23
N THR A 173 -2.10 6.78 8.52
CA THR A 173 -0.71 6.59 8.11
C THR A 173 0.07 7.90 8.14
N TRP A 174 1.36 7.80 8.44
CA TRP A 174 2.27 8.95 8.31
C TRP A 174 2.68 9.11 6.86
N ILE A 175 2.52 10.33 6.34
CA ILE A 175 3.16 10.78 5.09
C ILE A 175 4.57 11.26 5.42
N ILE A 176 4.70 12.06 6.49
CA ILE A 176 5.98 12.51 7.06
C ILE A 176 5.96 12.20 8.56
N PRO A 177 6.76 11.24 9.05
CA PRO A 177 6.76 10.87 10.46
C PRO A 177 6.93 12.06 11.41
N GLY A 178 6.03 12.20 12.38
CA GLY A 178 6.07 13.27 13.38
C GLY A 178 5.60 14.65 12.88
N MET A 179 5.24 14.79 11.60
CA MET A 179 4.80 16.06 11.02
C MET A 179 3.44 15.97 10.34
N ILE A 180 3.27 15.05 9.37
CA ILE A 180 2.06 14.95 8.56
C ILE A 180 1.51 13.53 8.63
N MET A 181 0.38 13.39 9.31
CA MET A 181 -0.41 12.17 9.36
C MET A 181 -1.71 12.37 8.59
N VAL A 182 -2.12 11.35 7.84
CA VAL A 182 -3.42 11.28 7.19
C VAL A 182 -4.21 10.19 7.89
N THR A 183 -5.47 10.46 8.20
CA THR A 183 -6.42 9.55 8.85
C THR A 183 -7.77 9.72 8.17
N SER A 184 -8.59 8.67 8.14
CA SER A 184 -10.00 8.87 7.86
C SER A 184 -10.66 9.66 9.00
N ASP A 185 -11.78 10.32 8.67
CA ASP A 185 -12.57 11.02 9.66
C ASP A 185 -12.99 10.02 10.73
N PRO A 186 -12.76 10.31 12.03
CA PRO A 186 -13.22 9.44 13.09
C PRO A 186 -14.75 9.38 13.00
N THR A 187 -15.28 8.25 12.54
CA THR A 187 -16.72 8.04 12.54
C THR A 187 -17.11 7.77 13.98
N THR A 188 -17.87 8.69 14.58
CA THR A 188 -18.65 8.30 15.74
C THR A 188 -19.57 7.17 15.27
N VAL A 189 -19.56 6.08 16.00
CA VAL A 189 -20.36 4.87 15.83
C VAL A 189 -21.86 5.09 15.47
N VAL A 190 -22.40 6.30 15.65
CA VAL A 190 -23.71 6.78 15.17
C VAL A 190 -23.86 6.76 13.64
N TYR A 191 -22.76 6.83 12.87
CA TYR A 191 -22.77 6.81 11.39
C TYR A 191 -21.84 5.75 10.77
N ASP A 192 -21.47 4.73 11.54
CA ASP A 192 -20.63 3.64 11.04
C ASP A 192 -21.42 2.74 10.06
N PRO A 193 -21.03 2.65 8.77
CA PRO A 193 -21.70 1.78 7.80
C PRO A 193 -21.36 0.30 8.00
N ASN A 194 -20.45 -0.05 8.93
CA ASN A 194 -20.12 -1.42 9.25
C ASN A 194 -21.05 -1.98 10.35
N PRO A 195 -21.98 -2.89 10.00
CA PRO A 195 -22.96 -3.44 10.96
C PRO A 195 -22.35 -4.37 12.03
N ALA A 196 -21.08 -4.76 11.91
CA ALA A 196 -20.41 -5.61 12.90
C ALA A 196 -19.92 -4.83 14.13
N THR A 197 -19.48 -3.59 13.93
CA THR A 197 -18.92 -2.68 14.97
C THR A 197 -19.99 -1.87 15.68
N CYS A 198 -21.13 -1.63 15.01
CA CYS A 198 -22.25 -0.88 15.57
C CYS A 198 -22.96 -1.58 16.77
N LYS A 199 -22.83 -2.91 16.91
CA LYS A 199 -23.49 -3.68 17.98
C LYS A 199 -22.92 -3.44 19.38
N ALA A 200 -21.69 -2.93 19.49
CA ALA A 200 -21.02 -2.70 20.77
C ALA A 200 -21.36 -1.36 21.43
N MET A 201 -22.12 -0.49 20.75
CA MET A 201 -22.49 0.83 21.25
C MET A 201 -23.57 0.80 22.33
N PHE A 202 -24.43 -0.21 22.30
CA PHE A 202 -25.52 -0.32 23.25
C PHE A 202 -25.13 -1.30 24.36
N PRO A 203 -25.41 -0.97 25.63
CA PRO A 203 -25.26 -1.93 26.72
C PRO A 203 -25.98 -3.23 26.38
N SER A 204 -25.45 -4.37 26.85
CA SER A 204 -26.05 -5.71 26.64
C SER A 204 -27.49 -5.84 27.15
N SER A 205 -27.97 -4.85 27.89
CA SER A 205 -29.33 -4.72 28.42
C SER A 205 -30.28 -3.91 27.53
N TRP A 206 -29.86 -3.43 26.35
CA TRP A 206 -30.73 -2.69 25.45
C TRP A 206 -31.73 -3.61 24.74
N ASN A 207 -32.87 -3.85 25.40
CA ASN A 207 -34.06 -4.44 24.79
C ASN A 207 -34.76 -3.37 23.93
N GLY A 208 -34.30 -3.20 22.70
CA GLY A 208 -34.87 -2.28 21.71
C GLY A 208 -36.26 -2.70 21.22
N GLY A 209 -37.27 -2.62 22.08
CA GLY A 209 -38.63 -3.03 21.71
C GLY A 209 -39.70 -2.63 22.71
N GLN A 210 -39.87 -1.32 22.98
CA GLN A 210 -41.17 -0.69 23.23
C GLN A 210 -41.01 0.82 23.46
N GLY A 211 -41.49 1.64 22.51
CA GLY A 211 -41.95 3.01 22.82
C GLY A 211 -41.21 4.16 22.13
N CYS A 212 -41.51 4.41 20.85
CA CYS A 212 -41.47 5.77 20.29
C CYS A 212 -42.40 5.90 19.07
N ASN A 213 -43.70 5.65 19.27
CA ASN A 213 -44.75 6.06 18.34
C ASN A 213 -45.21 7.51 18.59
N ASN A 214 -44.32 8.45 18.92
CA ASN A 214 -44.67 9.86 19.08
C ASN A 214 -43.44 10.75 18.84
N ALA A 215 -43.13 11.03 17.58
CA ALA A 215 -42.21 12.12 17.21
C ALA A 215 -42.63 12.84 15.91
N ASP A 216 -43.91 12.77 15.53
CA ASP A 216 -44.48 13.49 14.38
C ASP A 216 -45.00 14.90 14.73
N SER A 217 -44.62 15.49 15.86
CA SER A 217 -45.22 16.76 16.33
C SER A 217 -44.25 17.90 16.68
N LEU A 218 -43.00 17.88 16.21
CA LEU A 218 -42.08 19.00 16.45
C LEU A 218 -41.23 19.41 15.24
N ILE A 219 -41.88 19.69 14.10
CA ILE A 219 -41.34 20.65 13.13
C ILE A 219 -42.52 21.49 12.58
N SER A 220 -42.73 22.67 13.17
CA SER A 220 -43.38 23.79 12.48
C SER A 220 -42.34 24.88 12.25
N PRO A 221 -42.26 25.46 11.03
CA PRO A 221 -41.28 26.48 10.72
C PRO A 221 -41.74 27.83 11.29
N ALA A 222 -40.92 28.45 12.12
CA ALA A 222 -41.15 29.81 12.58
C ALA A 222 -40.94 30.81 11.43
N LYS A 223 -41.96 31.65 11.19
CA LYS A 223 -41.79 33.05 10.78
C LYS A 223 -41.86 33.89 12.04
#